data_AF-X1THG5-F1
#
_entry.id   AF-X1THG5-F1
#
_cell.length_a   1.000
_cell.length_b   1.000
_cell.length_c   1.000
_cell.angle_alpha   90.00
_cell.angle_beta   90.00
_cell.angle_gamma   90.00
#
_symmetry.space_group_name_H-M   'P 1'
#
loop_
_entity.id
_entity.type
_entity.pdbx_description
1 polymer ?
#
loop_
_entity_poly.entity_id
_entity_poly.type
_entity_poly.pdbx_seq_one_letter_code
_entity_poly.pdbx_strand_id
1 'polypeptide(L)'
;NMNNINFPVDTFDTIIAIDTLYFVDDLEKTVGQMKAVLKPKGQMGIFFTQMMKPEDSKELLLPEKTKLAQVLKKHNLNFQTWNFTKNEHRIWQKCKELAEELKSEFEAEKNLICMMIESTKPNIC
;
A
#
# COMPACT_ATOMS: atom_id res chain seq x y z
N ASN A 1 -12.12 -11.32 7.26
CA ASN A 1 -11.83 -10.93 5.87
C ASN A 1 -11.95 -9.42 5.77
N MET A 2 -10.97 -8.71 5.19
CA MET A 2 -10.97 -7.24 5.10
C MET A 2 -12.09 -6.67 4.21
N ASN A 3 -12.61 -7.44 3.24
CA ASN A 3 -13.72 -7.02 2.36
C ASN A 3 -15.08 -6.95 3.07
N ASN A 4 -15.16 -7.38 4.34
CA ASN A 4 -16.38 -7.34 5.14
C ASN A 4 -16.07 -7.10 6.62
N ILE A 5 -15.99 -5.83 7.01
CA ILE A 5 -15.81 -5.42 8.41
C ILE A 5 -17.18 -5.42 9.10
N ASN A 6 -17.50 -6.51 9.80
CA ASN A 6 -18.79 -6.72 10.48
C ASN A 6 -18.67 -6.56 11.99
N PHE A 7 -18.47 -5.32 12.44
CA PHE A 7 -18.51 -4.92 13.84
C PHE A 7 -19.59 -3.85 14.04
N PRO A 8 -20.10 -3.66 15.27
CA PRO A 8 -20.95 -2.52 15.58
C PRO A 8 -20.29 -1.19 15.19
N VAL A 9 -21.10 -0.16 14.94
CA VAL A 9 -20.60 1.19 14.76
C VAL A 9 -19.89 1.67 16.03
N ASP A 10 -18.94 2.59 15.89
CA ASP A 10 -18.23 3.20 17.02
C ASP A 10 -17.57 2.17 17.98
N THR A 11 -17.02 1.09 17.44
CA THR A 11 -16.41 0.01 18.22
C THR A 11 -14.96 0.32 18.60
N PHE A 12 -14.17 0.82 17.67
CA PHE A 12 -12.72 0.91 17.82
C PHE A 12 -12.26 2.35 18.04
N ASP A 13 -11.37 2.57 19.00
CA ASP A 13 -10.68 3.85 19.20
C ASP A 13 -9.56 4.05 18.17
N THR A 14 -8.99 2.95 17.66
CA THR A 14 -7.88 2.97 16.70
C THR A 14 -7.99 1.82 15.72
N ILE A 15 -7.70 2.10 14.44
CA ILE A 15 -7.56 1.09 13.39
C ILE A 15 -6.16 1.26 12.78
N ILE A 16 -5.45 0.15 12.60
CA ILE A 16 -4.13 0.14 11.96
C ILE A 16 -4.20 -0.81 10.76
N ALA A 17 -3.87 -0.30 9.58
CA ALA A 17 -3.77 -1.07 8.35
C ALA A 17 -2.36 -0.90 7.77
N ILE A 18 -1.56 -1.96 7.80
CA ILE A 18 -0.20 -1.96 7.26
C ILE A 18 -0.20 -2.88 6.06
N ASP A 19 0.11 -2.35 4.87
CA ASP A 19 0.39 -3.13 3.67
C ASP A 19 -0.73 -4.15 3.31
N THR A 20 -1.98 -3.70 3.41
CA THR A 20 -3.16 -4.57 3.29
C THR A 20 -4.25 -4.02 2.37
N LEU A 21 -4.42 -2.70 2.28
CA LEU A 21 -5.58 -2.09 1.62
C LEU A 21 -5.59 -2.18 0.09
N TYR A 22 -4.48 -2.55 -0.57
CA TYR A 22 -4.48 -2.79 -2.01
C TYR A 22 -4.95 -4.21 -2.40
N PHE A 23 -5.21 -5.09 -1.43
CA PHE A 23 -5.79 -6.42 -1.64
C PHE A 23 -7.32 -6.45 -1.53
N VAL A 24 -7.95 -5.33 -1.20
CA VAL A 24 -9.41 -5.28 -1.03
C VAL A 24 -10.09 -5.10 -2.38
N ASP A 25 -11.24 -5.75 -2.54
CA ASP A 25 -11.99 -5.73 -3.81
C ASP A 25 -12.53 -4.32 -4.10
N ASP A 26 -12.99 -3.64 -3.06
CA ASP A 26 -13.53 -2.29 -3.11
C ASP A 26 -12.95 -1.44 -1.97
N LEU A 27 -11.98 -0.60 -2.32
CA LEU A 27 -11.29 0.28 -1.37
C LEU A 27 -12.23 1.34 -0.79
N GLU A 28 -13.15 1.87 -1.59
CA GLU A 28 -14.07 2.92 -1.15
C GLU A 28 -15.08 2.39 -0.14
N LYS A 29 -15.65 1.21 -0.43
CA LYS A 29 -16.51 0.50 0.52
C LYS A 29 -15.75 0.15 1.80
N THR A 30 -14.53 -0.39 1.69
CA THR A 30 -13.75 -0.81 2.85
C THR A 30 -13.42 0.36 3.76
N VAL A 31 -12.97 1.50 3.22
CA VAL A 31 -12.71 2.71 4.02
C VAL A 31 -13.98 3.23 4.66
N GLY A 32 -15.13 3.15 3.97
CA GLY A 32 -16.43 3.48 4.54
C GLY A 32 -16.79 2.60 5.75
N GLN A 33 -16.54 1.30 5.66
CA GLN A 33 -16.75 0.37 6.78
C GLN A 33 -15.77 0.64 7.93
N MET A 34 -14.48 0.89 7.65
CA MET A 34 -13.50 1.29 8.66
C MET A 34 -13.94 2.55 9.41
N LYS A 35 -14.40 3.57 8.68
CA LYS A 35 -14.94 4.80 9.27
C LYS A 35 -16.16 4.52 10.16
N ALA A 36 -17.08 3.65 9.72
CA ALA A 36 -18.30 3.36 10.48
C ALA A 36 -18.02 2.68 11.83
N VAL A 37 -17.01 1.81 11.90
CA VAL A 37 -16.64 1.10 13.13
C VAL A 37 -15.66 1.89 13.99
N LEU A 38 -15.13 3.01 13.49
CA LEU A 38 -14.25 3.90 14.24
C LEU A 38 -15.08 4.85 15.08
N LYS A 39 -14.78 4.92 16.38
CA LYS A 39 -15.43 5.86 17.31
C LYS A 39 -15.28 7.32 16.87
N PRO A 40 -16.18 8.21 17.31
CA PRO A 40 -15.95 9.65 17.20
C PRO A 40 -14.62 10.00 17.85
N LYS A 41 -13.77 10.76 17.14
CA LYS A 41 -12.39 11.11 17.53
C LYS A 41 -11.39 9.94 17.57
N GLY A 42 -11.79 8.75 17.16
CA GLY A 42 -10.86 7.64 16.89
C GLY A 42 -9.90 7.99 15.76
N GLN A 43 -8.78 7.25 15.69
CA GLN A 43 -7.72 7.49 14.73
C GLN A 43 -7.44 6.27 13.84
N MET A 44 -6.95 6.54 12.63
CA MET A 44 -6.49 5.50 11.70
C MET A 44 -5.02 5.70 11.38
N GLY A 45 -4.22 4.64 11.53
CA GLY A 45 -2.87 4.55 11.00
C GLY A 45 -2.86 3.67 9.76
N ILE A 46 -2.51 4.24 8.60
CA ILE A 46 -2.48 3.49 7.34
C ILE A 46 -1.11 3.60 6.70
N PHE A 47 -0.47 2.45 6.48
CA PHE A 47 0.75 2.33 5.68
C PHE A 47 0.37 1.71 4.33
N PHE A 48 0.57 2.48 3.26
CA PHE A 48 0.09 2.16 1.92
C PHE A 48 1.08 2.62 0.85
N THR A 49 1.44 1.71 -0.05
CA THR A 49 2.29 2.00 -1.20
C THR A 49 1.44 2.13 -2.46
N GLN A 50 1.65 3.21 -3.21
CA GLN A 50 1.08 3.35 -4.55
C GLN A 50 2.19 3.24 -5.59
N MET A 51 2.02 2.33 -6.54
CA MET A 51 2.87 2.24 -7.72
C MET A 51 2.20 2.97 -8.89
N MET A 52 3.04 3.41 -9.83
CA MET A 52 2.61 3.98 -11.11
C MET A 52 3.16 3.13 -12.25
N LYS A 53 2.41 3.05 -13.35
CA LYS A 53 2.90 2.50 -14.61
C LYS A 53 3.66 3.58 -15.40
N PRO A 54 4.48 3.20 -16.41
CA PRO A 54 5.21 4.17 -17.22
C PRO A 54 4.34 5.24 -17.90
N GLU A 55 3.11 4.89 -18.27
CA GLU A 55 2.12 5.78 -18.89
C GLU A 55 1.38 6.70 -17.91
N ASP A 56 1.48 6.42 -16.61
CA ASP A 56 0.77 7.19 -15.59
C ASP A 56 1.46 8.53 -15.29
N SER A 57 0.65 9.52 -14.90
CA SER A 57 1.18 10.79 -14.40
C SER A 57 1.86 10.61 -13.05
N LYS A 58 3.08 11.13 -12.90
CA LYS A 58 3.80 11.20 -11.61
C LYS A 58 3.00 11.88 -10.52
N GLU A 59 2.07 12.75 -10.88
CA GLU A 59 1.20 13.42 -9.92
C GLU A 59 0.37 12.43 -9.09
N LEU A 60 0.08 11.23 -9.60
CA LEU A 60 -0.62 10.18 -8.85
C LEU A 60 0.14 9.71 -7.60
N LEU A 61 1.45 9.96 -7.54
CA LEU A 61 2.30 9.65 -6.38
C LEU A 61 2.35 10.79 -5.36
N LEU A 62 1.79 11.97 -5.67
CA LEU A 62 1.67 13.01 -4.67
C LEU A 62 0.78 12.52 -3.53
N PRO A 63 1.12 12.78 -2.25
CA PRO A 63 0.41 12.21 -1.10
C PRO A 63 -1.10 12.42 -1.16
N GLU A 64 -1.52 13.61 -1.63
CA GLU A 64 -2.91 14.05 -1.76
C GLU A 64 -3.66 13.51 -2.98
N LYS A 65 -2.95 12.88 -3.91
CA LYS A 65 -3.46 12.40 -5.21
C LYS A 65 -3.46 10.87 -5.35
N THR A 66 -2.94 10.15 -4.36
CA THR A 66 -3.02 8.68 -4.33
C THR A 66 -4.48 8.20 -4.34
N LYS A 67 -4.71 6.97 -4.82
CA LYS A 67 -6.04 6.33 -4.83
C LYS A 67 -6.63 6.29 -3.42
N LEU A 68 -5.81 5.98 -2.41
CA LEU A 68 -6.22 6.00 -1.01
C LEU A 68 -6.61 7.42 -0.56
N ALA A 69 -5.79 8.43 -0.82
CA ALA A 69 -6.10 9.82 -0.43
C ALA A 69 -7.41 10.32 -1.05
N GLN A 70 -7.67 9.98 -2.32
CA GLN A 70 -8.95 10.31 -2.98
C GLN A 70 -10.13 9.66 -2.26
N VAL A 71 -10.02 8.38 -1.87
CA VAL A 71 -11.06 7.69 -1.10
C VAL A 71 -11.25 8.30 0.30
N LEU A 72 -10.17 8.62 1.00
CA LEU A 72 -10.25 9.28 2.32
C LEU A 72 -11.00 10.62 2.22
N LYS A 73 -10.71 11.42 1.18
CA LYS A 73 -11.40 12.70 0.91
C LYS A 73 -12.89 12.51 0.62
N LYS A 74 -13.26 11.52 -0.20
CA LYS A 74 -14.67 11.21 -0.48
C LYS A 74 -15.45 10.89 0.80
N HIS A 75 -14.80 10.26 1.78
CA HIS A 75 -15.38 9.97 3.09
C HIS A 75 -15.28 11.14 4.09
N ASN A 76 -14.84 12.32 3.66
CA ASN A 76 -14.62 13.50 4.51
C ASN A 76 -13.68 13.20 5.70
N LEU A 77 -12.66 12.36 5.48
CA LEU A 77 -11.62 12.06 6.46
C LEU A 77 -10.44 13.01 6.24
N ASN A 78 -10.13 13.80 7.27
CA ASN A 78 -8.91 14.59 7.31
C ASN A 78 -7.73 13.67 7.64
N PHE A 79 -6.59 13.86 6.98
CA PHE A 79 -5.40 13.05 7.21
C PHE A 79 -4.12 13.89 7.15
N GLN A 80 -3.05 13.32 7.70
CA GLN A 80 -1.68 13.79 7.56
C GLN A 80 -0.87 12.67 6.90
N THR A 81 0.18 13.04 6.18
CA THR A 81 0.99 12.07 5.43
C THR A 81 2.46 12.17 5.81
N TRP A 82 3.10 11.01 5.91
CA TRP A 82 4.56 10.89 6.01
C TRP A 82 5.06 10.17 4.76
N ASN A 83 5.98 10.79 4.03
CA ASN A 83 6.50 10.24 2.80
C ASN A 83 7.69 9.31 3.08
N PHE A 84 7.49 8.01 2.84
CA PHE A 84 8.51 6.97 2.96
C PHE A 84 9.10 6.54 1.60
N THR A 85 8.82 7.24 0.50
CA THR A 85 9.23 6.85 -0.85
C THR A 85 10.74 6.58 -0.93
N LYS A 86 11.58 7.46 -0.36
CA LYS A 86 13.04 7.24 -0.36
C LYS A 86 13.45 5.97 0.38
N ASN A 87 12.78 5.67 1.49
CA ASN A 87 13.05 4.48 2.30
C ASN A 87 12.65 3.21 1.56
N GLU A 88 11.46 3.20 0.94
CA GLU A 88 10.98 2.08 0.13
C GLU A 88 11.87 1.84 -1.08
N HIS A 89 12.25 2.90 -1.81
CA HIS A 89 13.18 2.78 -2.95
C HIS A 89 14.49 2.12 -2.55
N ARG A 90 15.07 2.51 -1.41
CA ARG A 90 16.31 1.90 -0.91
C ARG A 90 16.15 0.41 -0.64
N ILE A 91 15.01 0.00 -0.09
CA ILE A 91 14.70 -1.42 0.15
C ILE A 91 14.58 -2.15 -1.19
N TRP A 92 13.79 -1.64 -2.13
CA TRP A 92 13.62 -2.26 -3.44
C TRP A 92 14.92 -2.37 -4.24
N GLN A 93 15.75 -1.34 -4.21
CA GLN A 93 17.09 -1.37 -4.81
C GLN A 93 17.94 -2.47 -4.18
N LYS A 94 17.95 -2.56 -2.85
CA LYS A 94 18.76 -3.58 -2.17
C LYS A 94 18.25 -5.00 -2.42
N CYS A 95 16.93 -5.20 -2.45
CA CYS A 95 16.33 -6.48 -2.81
C CYS A 95 16.70 -6.89 -4.23
N LYS A 96 16.72 -5.93 -5.18
CA LYS A 96 17.14 -6.19 -6.55
C LYS A 96 18.61 -6.62 -6.63
N GLU A 97 19.51 -5.88 -6.00
CA GLU A 97 20.94 -6.24 -5.94
C GLU A 97 21.15 -7.64 -5.38
N LEU A 98 20.51 -7.95 -4.24
CA LEU A 98 20.63 -9.26 -3.60
C LEU A 98 20.03 -10.39 -4.44
N ALA A 99 18.93 -10.15 -5.14
CA ALA A 99 18.33 -11.14 -6.02
C ALA A 99 19.24 -11.48 -7.21
N GLU A 100 19.99 -10.51 -7.73
CA GLU A 100 20.99 -10.71 -8.77
C GLU A 100 22.21 -11.48 -8.23
N GLU A 101 22.69 -11.13 -7.03
CA GLU A 101 23.81 -11.82 -6.35
C GLU A 101 23.49 -13.30 -6.04
N LEU A 102 22.28 -13.59 -5.56
CA LEU A 102 21.85 -14.94 -5.13
C LEU A 102 21.20 -15.76 -6.25
N LYS A 103 21.25 -15.29 -7.50
CA LYS A 103 20.55 -15.93 -8.64
C LYS A 103 20.85 -17.42 -8.78
N SER A 104 22.13 -17.78 -8.79
CA SER A 104 22.58 -19.17 -8.94
C SER A 104 22.11 -20.07 -7.78
N GLU A 105 21.99 -19.51 -6.58
CA GLU A 105 21.50 -20.24 -5.40
C GLU A 105 20.00 -20.50 -5.49
N PHE A 106 19.22 -19.49 -5.90
CA PHE A 106 17.78 -19.67 -6.17
C PHE A 106 17.50 -20.68 -7.28
N GLU A 107 18.33 -20.71 -8.33
CA GLU A 107 18.25 -21.71 -9.41
C GLU A 107 18.51 -23.13 -8.88
N ALA A 108 19.53 -23.30 -8.03
CA ALA A 108 19.84 -24.58 -7.40
C ALA A 108 18.71 -25.09 -6.49
N GLU A 109 18.02 -24.18 -5.79
CA GLU A 109 16.86 -24.48 -4.95
C GLU A 109 15.55 -24.68 -5.74
N LYS A 110 15.58 -24.48 -7.07
CA LYS A 110 14.38 -24.45 -7.94
C LYS A 110 13.35 -23.39 -7.53
N ASN A 111 13.80 -22.31 -6.89
CA ASN A 111 12.96 -21.22 -6.41
C ASN A 111 13.00 -20.01 -7.35
N LEU A 112 12.45 -20.19 -8.57
CA LEU A 112 12.58 -19.20 -9.64
C LEU A 112 11.70 -17.94 -9.45
N ILE A 113 10.74 -17.95 -8.52
CA ILE A 113 9.88 -16.80 -8.21
C ILE A 113 10.69 -15.61 -7.70
N CYS A 114 11.77 -15.86 -6.95
CA CYS A 114 12.66 -14.82 -6.44
C CYS A 114 13.48 -14.11 -7.53
N MET A 115 13.49 -14.63 -8.76
CA MET A 115 14.21 -14.06 -9.89
C MET A 115 13.34 -13.15 -10.79
N MET A 116 12.05 -12.98 -10.51
CA MET A 116 11.12 -12.18 -11.34
C MET A 116 11.29 -10.65 -11.24
N ILE A 117 12.45 -10.16 -10.82
CA ILE A 117 12.75 -8.72 -10.78
C ILE A 117 13.12 -8.18 -12.18
N GLU A 118 13.38 -9.05 -13.16
CA GLU A 118 13.82 -8.66 -14.52
C GLU A 118 12.70 -8.32 -15.53
N SER A 119 11.42 -8.62 -15.27
CA SER A 119 10.34 -8.45 -16.29
C SER A 119 9.51 -7.17 -16.20
N THR A 120 9.70 -6.35 -15.18
CA THR A 120 9.20 -4.97 -15.17
C THR A 120 10.40 -4.09 -14.97
N LYS A 121 10.84 -3.34 -16.00
CA LYS A 121 11.66 -2.15 -15.78
C LYS A 121 10.88 -1.30 -14.78
N PRO A 122 11.26 -1.26 -13.50
CA PRO A 122 10.56 -0.38 -12.61
C PRO A 122 11.28 0.94 -12.88
N ASN A 123 10.69 1.76 -13.76
CA ASN A 123 11.04 3.17 -13.84
C ASN A 123 10.55 3.81 -12.54
N ILE A 124 11.21 3.45 -11.43
CA ILE A 124 10.96 4.02 -10.12
C ILE A 124 11.56 5.42 -10.18
N CYS A 125 10.69 6.41 -10.36
CA CYS A 125 11.03 7.82 -10.35
C CYS A 125 11.18 8.33 -8.92
#